data_AF-A0AAD2HND4-F1
#
_entry.id   AF-A0AAD2HND4-F1
#
_cell.length_a   1.000
_cell.length_b   1.000
_cell.length_c   1.000
_cell.angle_alpha   90.00
_cell.angle_beta   90.00
_cell.angle_gamma   90.00
#
_symmetry.space_group_name_H-M   'P 1'
#
loop_
_entity.id
_entity.type
_entity.pdbx_description
1 polymer ?
#
loop_
_entity_poly.entity_id
_entity_poly.type
_entity_poly.pdbx_seq_one_letter_code
_entity_poly.pdbx_strand_id
1 'polypeptide(L)' 'LMELPFLENVCRETLRLHAAVTFMTRTARSASVLPLLYPLTGTDGKTITEIPVAENQNVHIGIAAANRDPKIWGPDAN' A
#
# COMPACT_ATOMS: atom_id res chain seq x y z
N LEU A 1 -19.16 -0.11 -25.05
CA LEU A 1 -17.91 0.55 -24.60
C LEU A 1 -16.97 -0.40 -23.85
N MET A 2 -17.41 -1.58 -23.39
CA MET A 2 -16.52 -2.61 -22.81
C MET A 2 -16.52 -3.86 -23.70
N GLU A 3 -15.76 -3.83 -24.81
CA GLU A 3 -15.57 -5.00 -25.68
C GLU A 3 -14.09 -5.33 -25.94
N LEU A 4 -13.17 -4.67 -25.22
CA LEU A 4 -11.72 -4.84 -25.40
C LEU A 4 -11.04 -5.18 -24.07
N PRO A 5 -11.28 -6.37 -23.51
CA PRO A 5 -10.75 -6.76 -22.19
C PRO A 5 -9.22 -6.75 -22.14
N PHE A 6 -8.55 -7.08 -23.26
CA PHE A 6 -7.09 -7.02 -23.32
C PHE A 6 -6.57 -5.58 -23.19
N LEU A 7 -7.16 -4.62 -23.92
CA LEU A 7 -6.77 -3.21 -23.84
C LEU A 7 -7.04 -2.66 -22.43
N GLU A 8 -8.16 -3.02 -21.82
CA GLU A 8 -8.46 -2.63 -20.45
C GLU A 8 -7.40 -3.13 -19.47
N ASN A 9 -6.98 -4.39 -19.59
CA ASN A 9 -5.92 -4.95 -18.74
C ASN A 9 -4.58 -4.25 -18.97
N VAL A 10 -4.23 -3.93 -20.22
CA VAL A 10 -3.01 -3.15 -20.53
C VAL A 10 -3.05 -1.77 -19.87
N CYS A 11 -4.18 -1.05 -19.97
CA CYS A 11 -4.34 0.24 -19.33
C CYS A 11 -4.23 0.14 -17.79
N ARG A 12 -4.92 -0.83 -17.17
CA ARG A 12 -4.88 -1.04 -15.71
C ARG A 12 -3.46 -1.38 -15.24
N GLU A 13 -2.78 -2.26 -15.96
CA GLU A 13 -1.43 -2.69 -15.61
C GLU A 13 -0.41 -1.57 -15.78
N THR A 14 -0.57 -0.76 -16.82
CA THR A 14 0.24 0.45 -17.03
C THR A 14 0.04 1.43 -15.87
N LEU A 15 -1.20 1.64 -15.41
CA LEU A 15 -1.50 2.52 -14.28
C LEU A 15 -1.09 1.93 -12.92
N ARG A 16 -1.03 0.60 -12.77
CA ARG A 16 -0.45 -0.06 -11.61
C ARG A 16 1.04 0.30 -11.49
N LEU A 17 1.81 0.09 -12.56
CA LEU A 17 3.25 0.36 -12.58
C LEU A 17 3.55 1.87 -12.61
N HIS A 18 2.78 2.66 -13.35
CA HIS A 18 2.99 4.10 -13.55
C HIS A 18 1.83 4.92 -13.00
N ALA A 19 1.55 4.72 -11.70
CA ALA A 19 0.50 5.46 -11.02
C ALA A 19 0.76 6.97 -11.08
N ALA A 20 -0.28 7.75 -11.44
CA ALA A 20 -0.20 9.20 -11.48
C ALA A 20 0.12 9.83 -10.10
N VAL A 21 -0.27 9.14 -9.03
CA VAL A 21 0.08 9.48 -7.65
C VAL A 21 0.86 8.32 -7.06
N THR A 22 2.14 8.56 -6.76
CA THR A 22 3.06 7.52 -6.28
C THR A 22 3.04 7.36 -4.77
N PHE A 23 2.64 8.41 -4.03
CA PHE A 23 2.44 8.38 -2.60
C PHE A 23 1.39 9.42 -2.18
N MET A 24 0.84 9.23 -1.00
CA MET A 24 -0.14 10.14 -0.41
C MET A 24 0.08 10.23 1.10
N THR A 25 -0.22 11.38 1.68
CA THR A 25 -0.13 11.59 3.13
C THR A 25 -1.52 11.69 3.74
N ARG A 26 -1.68 11.17 4.95
CA ARG A 26 -2.87 11.35 5.80
C ARG A 26 -2.43 11.83 7.17
N THR A 27 -3.18 12.76 7.74
CA THR A 27 -2.97 13.22 9.12
C THR A 27 -4.06 12.62 10.00
N ALA A 28 -3.67 11.93 11.07
CA ALA A 28 -4.62 11.34 12.01
C ALA A 28 -5.35 12.43 12.78
N ARG A 29 -6.69 12.42 12.73
CA ARG A 29 -7.54 13.41 13.43
C ARG A 29 -7.73 13.14 14.92
N SER A 30 -7.33 11.96 15.37
CA SER A 30 -7.34 11.52 16.77
C SER A 30 -6.37 10.35 16.91
N ALA A 31 -5.97 10.04 18.15
CA ALA A 31 -5.18 8.85 18.43
C ALA A 31 -5.93 7.59 17.94
N SER A 32 -5.22 6.73 17.21
CA SER A 32 -5.79 5.54 16.58
C SER A 32 -4.75 4.42 16.52
N VAL A 33 -5.17 3.25 16.06
CA VAL A 33 -4.31 2.07 15.89
C VAL A 33 -4.43 1.62 14.44
N LEU A 34 -3.29 1.46 13.77
CA LEU A 34 -3.21 0.98 12.40
C LEU A 34 -2.91 -0.53 12.42
N PRO A 35 -3.88 -1.40 12.07
CA PRO A 35 -3.62 -2.83 11.96
C PRO A 35 -2.73 -3.13 10.74
N LEU A 36 -1.81 -4.07 10.91
CA LEU A 36 -0.93 -4.54 9.85
C LEU A 36 -1.51 -5.78 9.20
N LEU A 37 -1.61 -5.77 7.86
CA LEU A 37 -2.03 -6.95 7.10
C LEU A 37 -1.03 -8.12 7.27
N TYR A 38 0.26 -7.79 7.36
CA TYR A 38 1.34 -8.75 7.59
C TYR A 38 2.06 -8.39 8.88
N PRO A 39 2.11 -9.28 9.89
CA PRO A 39 2.86 -9.02 11.11
C PRO A 39 4.34 -8.81 10.84
N LEU A 40 4.97 -7.97 11.66
CA LEU A 40 6.39 -7.64 11.62
C LEU A 40 7.10 -8.18 12.85
N THR A 41 8.39 -8.49 12.75
CA THR A 41 9.22 -8.82 13.92
C THR A 41 9.98 -7.57 14.35
N GLY A 42 9.76 -7.13 15.58
CA GLY A 42 10.48 -6.03 16.21
C GLY A 42 11.95 -6.36 16.47
N THR A 43 12.74 -5.34 16.76
CA THR A 43 14.16 -5.50 17.14
C THR A 43 14.34 -6.23 18.47
N ASP A 44 13.30 -6.26 19.30
CA ASP A 44 13.21 -7.03 20.54
C ASP A 44 12.73 -8.47 20.33
N GLY A 45 12.55 -8.89 19.07
CA GLY A 45 12.06 -10.22 18.68
C GLY A 45 10.55 -10.41 18.83
N LYS A 46 9.79 -9.39 19.27
CA LYS A 46 8.35 -9.52 19.44
C LYS A 46 7.61 -9.31 18.12
N THR A 47 6.50 -10.02 17.96
CA THR A 47 5.61 -9.81 16.82
C THR A 47 4.78 -8.54 17.02
N ILE A 48 4.76 -7.70 15.99
CA ILE A 48 3.98 -6.47 15.91
C ILE A 48 2.88 -6.69 14.88
N THR A 49 1.63 -6.63 15.31
CA THR A 49 0.44 -6.78 14.45
C THR A 49 -0.26 -5.46 14.18
N GLU A 50 0.09 -4.40 14.92
CA GLU A 50 -0.53 -3.08 14.82
C GLU A 50 0.45 -1.99 15.25
N ILE A 51 0.23 -0.76 14.75
CA ILE A 51 1.06 0.41 15.04
C ILE A 51 0.16 1.51 15.64
N PRO A 52 0.46 2.02 16.85
CA PRO A 52 -0.24 3.17 17.39
C PRO A 52 0.09 4.43 16.58
N VAL A 53 -0.92 5.23 16.27
CA VAL A 53 -0.80 6.51 15.56
C VAL A 53 -1.37 7.61 16.44
N ALA A 54 -0.56 8.60 16.79
CA ALA A 54 -0.96 9.72 17.62
C ALA A 54 -1.87 10.70 16.85
N GLU A 55 -2.65 11.50 17.59
CA GLU A 55 -3.37 12.64 17.02
C GLU A 55 -2.38 13.60 16.33
N ASN A 56 -2.77 14.14 15.17
CA ASN A 56 -1.95 14.97 14.30
C ASN A 56 -0.67 14.32 13.75
N GLN A 57 -0.51 12.99 13.89
CA GLN A 57 0.59 12.27 13.25
C GLN A 57 0.32 12.05 11.76
N ASN A 58 1.34 12.25 10.94
CA ASN A 58 1.29 11.97 9.51
C ASN A 58 1.63 10.51 9.21
N VAL A 59 0.81 9.89 8.36
CA VAL A 59 1.01 8.55 7.78
C VAL A 59 1.27 8.74 6.29
N HIS A 60 2.44 8.28 5.83
CA HIS A 60 2.81 8.27 4.42
C HIS A 60 2.47 6.91 3.81
N ILE A 61 1.65 6.92 2.76
CA ILE A 61 1.18 5.72 2.06
C ILE A 61 1.90 5.65 0.71
N GLY A 62 2.78 4.65 0.56
CA GLY A 62 3.52 4.42 -0.68
C GLY A 62 2.71 3.60 -1.69
N ILE A 63 1.90 4.28 -2.52
CA ILE A 63 1.04 3.65 -3.53
C ILE A 63 1.89 2.88 -4.55
N ALA A 64 2.95 3.50 -5.08
CA ALA A 64 3.82 2.88 -6.08
C ALA A 64 4.56 1.65 -5.53
N ALA A 65 4.86 1.64 -4.23
CA ALA A 65 5.48 0.51 -3.54
C ALA A 65 4.46 -0.63 -3.34
N ALA A 66 3.26 -0.33 -2.85
CA ALA A 66 2.20 -1.32 -2.72
C ALA A 66 1.79 -1.94 -4.07
N ASN A 67 1.76 -1.12 -5.13
CA ASN A 67 1.51 -1.59 -6.49
C ASN A 67 2.59 -2.52 -7.02
N ARG A 68 3.78 -2.59 -6.41
CA ARG A 68 4.89 -3.47 -6.78
C ARG A 68 5.20 -4.53 -5.71
N ASP A 69 4.37 -4.65 -4.68
CA ASP A 69 4.60 -5.61 -3.61
C ASP A 69 4.38 -7.04 -4.14
N PRO A 70 5.41 -7.91 -4.15
CA PRO A 70 5.27 -9.29 -4.62
C PRO A 70 4.29 -10.12 -3.79
N LYS A 71 4.01 -9.73 -2.54
CA LYS A 71 3.00 -10.39 -1.70
C LYS A 71 1.58 -10.13 -2.20
N ILE A 72 1.37 -9.03 -2.91
CA ILE A 72 0.06 -8.64 -3.45
C ILE A 72 -0.03 -9.04 -4.93
N TRP A 73 1.01 -8.81 -5.72
CA TRP A 73 1.00 -8.92 -7.18
C TRP A 73 1.75 -10.11 -7.75
N GLY A 74 2.47 -10.88 -6.93
CA GLY A 74 3.21 -12.06 -7.35
C GLY A 74 4.70 -11.78 -7.66
N PRO A 75 5.46 -12.82 -8.04
CA PRO A 75 6.91 -12.73 -8.22
C PRO A 75 7.38 -11.73 -9.29
N ASP A 76 6.51 -11.40 -10.25
CA ASP A 76 6.74 -10.50 -11.39
C ASP A 76 6.13 -9.10 -11.18
N ALA A 77 5.93 -8.70 -9.92
CA ALA A 77 5.27 -7.44 -9.56
C ALA A 77 5.95 -6.14 -10.08
N ASN A 78 7.16 -6.20 -10.65
CA ASN A 78 7.94 -5.03 -11.06
C ASN A 78 8.07 -4.88 -12.58
#